data_AF-A0A6P6N7N3-F1
#
_entry.id   AF-A0A6P6N7N3-F1
#
_cell.length_a   1.000
_cell.length_b   1.000
_cell.length_c   1.000
_cell.angle_alpha   90.00
_cell.angle_beta   90.00
_cell.angle_gamma   90.00
#
_symmetry.space_group_name_H-M   'P 1'
#
loop_
_entity.id
_entity.type
_entity.pdbx_description
1 polymer ?
#
loop_
_entity_poly.entity_id
_entity_poly.type
_entity_poly.pdbx_seq_one_letter_code
_entity_poly.pdbx_strand_id
1 'polypeptide(L)'
;YSNTCVAIFLFLCFQLRAYRIRSADADLPYEFCDIKGLEPEKISECQPDDIVKTIYGHVKEGYKFEEKSLTSDDDHYIQNPSLSDQAFCVVYVIDANTIHLAADDKIITEKLKLIRQAISDKGIPQVIVMTKVDEACPLVNNDLKMVYRSEKIKKKMELCSAKVGVPVSHIFPVKNYHNEINTNDVVDVLILKALDQIVRSANARLRRGASNE
;
A
#
# COMPACT_ATOMS: atom_id res chain seq x y z
N TYR A 1 6.04 19.59 17.65
CA TYR A 1 7.26 19.05 17.04
C TYR A 1 6.98 17.60 16.67
N SER A 2 7.13 17.27 15.38
CA SER A 2 7.08 15.94 14.74
C SER A 2 5.80 15.10 14.85
N ASN A 3 4.75 15.49 14.10
CA ASN A 3 3.69 14.55 13.69
C ASN A 3 3.92 14.16 12.22
N THR A 4 4.79 13.18 11.99
CA THR A 4 5.04 12.62 10.65
C THR A 4 4.03 11.49 10.42
N CYS A 5 3.10 11.67 9.49
CA CYS A 5 2.19 10.60 9.05
C CYS A 5 2.91 9.77 7.99
N VAL A 6 3.35 8.57 8.36
CA VAL A 6 3.94 7.60 7.42
C VAL A 6 2.83 6.75 6.78
N ALA A 7 2.67 6.81 5.47
CA ALA A 7 1.80 5.91 4.70
C ALA A 7 2.66 4.99 3.83
N ILE A 8 2.61 3.67 4.07
CA ILE A 8 3.43 2.70 3.33
C ILE A 8 2.71 2.31 2.04
N PHE A 9 3.39 2.45 0.90
CA PHE A 9 2.94 1.99 -0.40
C PHE A 9 3.82 0.82 -0.87
N LEU A 10 3.21 -0.22 -1.44
CA LEU A 10 3.93 -1.32 -2.08
C LEU A 10 4.12 -1.01 -3.57
N PHE A 11 5.30 -0.54 -4.00
CA PHE A 11 5.72 -0.45 -5.41
C PHE A 11 7.02 -1.23 -5.67
N LEU A 12 7.42 -1.42 -6.92
CA LEU A 12 8.62 -2.18 -7.30
C LEU A 12 9.92 -1.44 -6.90
N CYS A 13 10.32 -1.49 -5.63
CA CYS A 13 11.62 -1.01 -5.16
C CYS A 13 12.38 -2.09 -4.38
N PHE A 14 13.63 -2.37 -4.74
CA PHE A 14 14.45 -3.40 -4.08
C PHE A 14 14.87 -3.04 -2.65
N GLN A 15 14.64 -1.80 -2.20
CA GLN A 15 15.04 -1.29 -0.90
C GLN A 15 13.96 -0.40 -0.27
N LEU A 16 13.93 -0.31 1.06
CA LEU A 16 13.09 0.65 1.76
C LEU A 16 13.51 2.09 1.41
N ARG A 17 12.58 2.91 0.92
CA ARG A 17 12.82 4.33 0.60
C ARG A 17 11.70 5.20 1.15
N ALA A 18 12.06 6.33 1.75
CA ALA A 18 11.11 7.32 2.24
C ALA A 18 11.02 8.53 1.29
N TYR A 19 9.79 8.96 1.01
CA TYR A 19 9.49 10.08 0.12
C TYR A 19 8.63 11.11 0.84
N ARG A 20 9.14 12.33 0.97
CA ARG A 20 8.40 13.44 1.57
C ARG A 20 7.71 14.26 0.50
N ILE A 21 6.45 14.59 0.73
CA ILE A 21 5.71 15.52 -0.13
C ILE A 21 6.05 16.95 0.28
N ARG A 22 6.38 17.79 -0.69
CA ARG A 22 6.65 19.22 -0.46
C ARG A 22 5.50 20.07 -0.97
N SER A 23 5.17 21.10 -0.21
CA SER A 23 4.37 22.25 -0.67
C SER A 23 5.31 23.38 -1.12
N ALA A 24 4.73 24.49 -1.61
CA ALA A 24 5.52 25.67 -2.02
C ALA A 24 6.39 26.22 -0.88
N ASP A 25 5.91 26.12 0.37
CA ASP A 25 6.51 26.83 1.51
C ASP A 25 7.16 25.88 2.54
N ALA A 26 6.81 24.59 2.53
CA ALA A 26 7.31 23.62 3.51
C ALA A 26 7.09 22.16 3.09
N ASP A 27 7.82 21.24 3.73
CA ASP A 27 7.50 19.82 3.71
C ASP A 27 6.13 19.59 4.38
N LEU A 28 5.27 18.84 3.72
CA LEU A 28 4.01 18.38 4.31
C LEU A 28 4.32 17.29 5.35
N PRO A 29 3.46 17.12 6.37
CA PRO A 29 3.66 16.11 7.42
C PRO A 29 3.34 14.68 6.94
N TYR A 30 3.61 14.38 5.67
CA TYR A 30 3.36 13.08 5.06
C TYR A 30 4.65 12.51 4.50
N GLU A 31 4.89 11.25 4.83
CA GLU A 31 6.00 10.47 4.29
C GLU A 31 5.45 9.18 3.68
N PHE A 32 5.84 8.91 2.44
CA PHE A 32 5.52 7.66 1.78
C PHE A 32 6.72 6.74 1.81
N CYS A 33 6.53 5.53 2.34
CA CYS A 33 7.59 4.52 2.32
C CYS A 33 7.28 3.47 1.27
N ASP A 34 8.23 3.25 0.35
CA ASP A 34 8.17 2.23 -0.67
C ASP A 34 9.03 1.01 -0.28
N ILE A 35 8.54 -0.19 -0.54
CA ILE A 35 9.18 -1.47 -0.19
C ILE A 35 9.04 -2.49 -1.31
N LYS A 36 9.85 -3.55 -1.28
CA LYS A 36 9.85 -4.59 -2.31
C LYS A 36 8.48 -5.26 -2.46
N GLY A 37 7.99 -5.28 -3.70
CA GLY A 37 6.78 -6.00 -4.08
C GLY A 37 6.86 -7.51 -3.85
N LEU A 38 5.69 -8.15 -3.78
CA LEU A 38 5.54 -9.60 -3.64
C LEU A 38 5.43 -10.25 -5.03
N GLU A 39 6.53 -10.78 -5.56
CA GLU A 39 6.58 -11.47 -6.86
C GLU A 39 6.58 -13.01 -6.70
N PRO A 40 5.62 -13.77 -7.23
CA PRO A 40 5.43 -15.19 -6.93
C PRO A 40 6.70 -16.05 -7.12
N GLU A 41 7.54 -15.70 -8.09
CA GLU A 41 8.77 -16.39 -8.47
C GLU A 41 10.00 -16.02 -7.63
N LYS A 42 9.93 -14.94 -6.83
CA LYS A 42 11.07 -14.38 -6.08
C LYS A 42 10.79 -14.10 -4.61
N ILE A 43 9.62 -14.51 -4.08
CA ILE A 43 9.32 -14.25 -2.67
C ILE A 43 10.01 -15.29 -1.79
N SER A 44 11.02 -14.88 -1.04
CA SER A 44 11.62 -15.69 0.04
C SER A 44 10.59 -15.97 1.16
N GLU A 45 10.79 -17.03 1.94
CA GLU A 45 9.90 -17.32 3.09
C GLU A 45 9.94 -16.21 4.16
N CYS A 46 11.07 -15.49 4.25
CA CYS A 46 11.31 -14.44 5.23
C CYS A 46 10.65 -13.09 4.91
N GLN A 47 10.31 -12.83 3.64
CA GLN A 47 9.84 -11.53 3.19
C GLN A 47 8.61 -10.98 3.94
N PRO A 48 7.58 -11.78 4.31
CA PRO A 48 6.45 -11.29 5.10
C PRO A 48 6.86 -10.74 6.48
N ASP A 49 7.82 -11.37 7.15
CA ASP A 49 8.27 -10.96 8.48
C ASP A 49 9.05 -9.64 8.42
N ASP A 50 9.92 -9.48 7.43
CA ASP A 50 10.66 -8.22 7.22
C ASP A 50 9.72 -7.07 6.82
N ILE A 51 8.66 -7.35 6.06
CA ILE A 51 7.60 -6.37 5.76
C ILE A 51 6.89 -5.96 7.05
N VAL A 52 6.53 -6.92 7.91
CA VAL A 52 5.88 -6.64 9.19
C VAL A 52 6.79 -5.81 10.10
N LYS A 53 8.08 -6.16 10.20
CA LYS A 53 9.09 -5.35 10.92
C LYS A 53 9.17 -3.94 10.36
N THR A 54 9.15 -3.78 9.04
CA THR A 54 9.17 -2.47 8.38
C THR A 54 7.93 -1.66 8.74
N ILE A 55 6.74 -2.28 8.71
CA ILE A 55 5.49 -1.64 9.10
C ILE A 55 5.51 -1.17 10.56
N TYR A 56 6.22 -1.89 11.44
CA TYR A 56 6.40 -1.54 12.84
C TYR A 56 7.63 -0.66 13.12
N GLY A 57 8.31 -0.14 12.07
CA GLY A 57 9.43 0.80 12.23
C GLY A 57 10.75 0.15 12.64
N HIS A 58 10.85 -1.18 12.62
CA HIS A 58 12.06 -1.90 13.03
C HIS A 58 13.16 -1.93 11.94
N VAL A 59 12.97 -1.27 10.79
CA VAL A 59 13.85 -1.38 9.62
C VAL A 59 14.30 0.02 9.20
N LYS A 60 15.62 0.22 9.08
CA LYS A 60 16.21 1.48 8.63
C LYS A 60 16.04 1.68 7.12
N GLU A 61 15.87 2.94 6.71
CA GLU A 61 15.88 3.32 5.30
C GLU A 61 17.15 2.80 4.58
N GLY A 62 16.99 2.36 3.33
CA GLY A 62 18.06 1.78 2.54
C GLY A 62 18.24 0.27 2.70
N TYR A 63 17.53 -0.37 3.65
CA TYR A 63 17.52 -1.82 3.78
C TYR A 63 17.07 -2.50 2.49
N LYS A 64 17.83 -3.48 2.02
CA LYS A 64 17.51 -4.31 0.86
C LYS A 64 16.89 -5.61 1.34
N PHE A 65 15.74 -5.98 0.78
CA PHE A 65 15.05 -7.21 1.16
C PHE A 65 15.79 -8.43 0.58
N GLU A 66 16.42 -9.19 1.47
CA GLU A 66 17.23 -10.37 1.15
C GLU A 66 16.45 -11.69 1.34
N GLU A 67 17.10 -12.82 1.05
CA GLU A 67 16.52 -14.15 1.27
C GLU A 67 16.46 -14.52 2.76
N LYS A 68 17.43 -14.03 3.54
CA LYS A 68 17.49 -14.20 5.00
C LYS A 68 16.72 -13.06 5.68
N SER A 69 15.92 -13.41 6.68
CA SER A 69 15.19 -12.42 7.48
C SER A 69 16.15 -11.52 8.25
N LEU A 70 15.76 -10.25 8.38
CA LEU A 70 16.42 -9.27 9.24
C LEU A 70 16.32 -9.69 10.71
N THR A 71 17.42 -9.68 11.45
CA THR A 71 17.51 -10.04 12.86
C THR A 71 17.94 -8.85 13.71
N SER A 72 17.85 -8.97 15.03
CA SER A 72 18.26 -7.90 15.96
C SER A 72 19.74 -7.56 15.91
N ASP A 73 20.56 -8.47 15.39
CA ASP A 73 22.01 -8.31 15.30
C ASP A 73 22.44 -7.57 14.02
N ASP A 74 21.50 -7.31 13.09
CA ASP A 74 21.79 -6.64 11.83
C ASP A 74 21.81 -5.11 11.98
N ASP A 75 22.77 -4.46 11.33
CA ASP A 75 22.96 -2.99 11.39
C ASP A 75 21.73 -2.19 10.93
N HIS A 76 20.88 -2.78 10.09
CA HIS A 76 19.65 -2.17 9.57
C HIS A 76 18.42 -2.37 10.48
N TYR A 77 18.56 -3.10 11.60
CA TYR A 77 17.49 -3.29 12.57
C TYR A 77 17.42 -2.14 13.58
N ILE A 78 16.20 -1.76 13.95
CA ILE A 78 15.90 -0.78 14.99
C ILE A 78 15.25 -1.54 16.16
N GLN A 79 15.94 -1.63 17.30
CA GLN A 79 15.45 -2.39 18.45
C GLN A 79 14.16 -1.82 19.05
N ASN A 80 14.12 -0.51 19.25
CA ASN A 80 13.04 0.20 19.94
C ASN A 80 12.52 1.34 19.05
N PRO A 81 11.67 1.04 18.06
CA PRO A 81 11.10 2.06 17.19
C PRO A 81 10.12 2.95 17.96
N SER A 82 10.13 4.23 17.63
CA SER A 82 9.13 5.19 18.10
C SER A 82 7.82 5.04 17.33
N LEU A 83 6.74 5.67 17.81
CA LEU A 83 5.47 5.69 17.08
C LEU A 83 5.61 6.36 15.70
N SER A 84 6.49 7.37 15.57
CA SER A 84 6.78 8.05 14.31
C SER A 84 7.52 7.18 13.30
N ASP A 85 8.17 6.10 13.73
CA ASP A 85 8.83 5.14 12.83
C ASP A 85 7.85 4.10 12.28
N GLN A 86 6.65 3.98 12.87
CA GLN A 86 5.63 3.02 12.45
C GLN A 86 4.78 3.52 11.29
N ALA A 87 4.27 2.59 10.50
CA ALA A 87 3.24 2.88 9.52
C ALA A 87 1.93 3.32 10.18
N PHE A 88 1.35 4.39 9.66
CA PHE A 88 0.01 4.83 10.03
C PHE A 88 -1.07 4.24 9.12
N CYS A 89 -0.71 3.82 7.91
CA CYS A 89 -1.58 3.13 6.96
C CYS A 89 -0.71 2.26 6.04
N VAL A 90 -1.23 1.08 5.68
CA VAL A 90 -0.63 0.20 4.66
C VAL A 90 -1.47 0.27 3.38
N VAL A 91 -0.81 0.48 2.25
CA VAL A 91 -1.43 0.62 0.94
C VAL A 91 -0.92 -0.48 0.01
N TYR A 92 -1.82 -1.40 -0.35
CA TYR A 92 -1.55 -2.42 -1.36
C TYR A 92 -1.84 -1.85 -2.75
N VAL A 93 -0.83 -1.82 -3.61
CA VAL A 93 -1.01 -1.43 -5.02
C VAL A 93 -1.13 -2.70 -5.86
N ILE A 94 -2.29 -2.89 -6.48
CA ILE A 94 -2.61 -4.13 -7.20
C ILE A 94 -3.06 -3.80 -8.62
N ASP A 95 -2.44 -4.43 -9.61
CA ASP A 95 -2.85 -4.32 -11.01
C ASP A 95 -4.20 -5.03 -11.21
N ALA A 96 -5.22 -4.31 -11.70
CA ALA A 96 -6.53 -4.87 -11.95
C ALA A 96 -6.48 -6.06 -12.91
N ASN A 97 -5.50 -6.12 -13.81
CA ASN A 97 -5.35 -7.21 -14.76
C ASN A 97 -4.93 -8.50 -14.06
N THR A 98 -4.05 -8.45 -13.05
CA THR A 98 -3.49 -9.65 -12.39
C THR A 98 -4.47 -10.32 -11.42
N ILE A 99 -5.60 -9.68 -11.13
CA ILE A 99 -6.65 -10.23 -10.28
C ILE A 99 -7.41 -11.31 -11.05
N HIS A 100 -6.93 -12.55 -10.93
CA HIS A 100 -7.51 -13.76 -11.52
C HIS A 100 -7.97 -14.78 -10.47
N LEU A 101 -8.54 -15.90 -10.89
CA LEU A 101 -8.94 -17.00 -9.99
C LEU A 101 -7.90 -18.15 -9.99
N ALA A 102 -6.67 -17.88 -10.41
CA ALA A 102 -5.68 -18.93 -10.70
C ALA A 102 -4.96 -19.44 -9.44
N ALA A 103 -4.38 -20.64 -9.52
CA ALA A 103 -3.71 -21.30 -8.39
C ALA A 103 -2.40 -20.62 -7.96
N ASP A 104 -1.69 -19.96 -8.88
CA ASP A 104 -0.43 -19.23 -8.61
C ASP A 104 -0.64 -18.01 -7.69
N ASP A 105 -1.89 -17.56 -7.56
CA ASP A 105 -2.30 -16.53 -6.60
C ASP A 105 -2.24 -17.01 -5.15
N LYS A 106 -2.15 -18.32 -4.89
CA LYS A 106 -2.27 -18.87 -3.54
C LYS A 106 -1.10 -18.46 -2.64
N ILE A 107 0.13 -18.51 -3.14
CA ILE A 107 1.33 -18.13 -2.37
C ILE A 107 1.28 -16.65 -1.97
N ILE A 108 0.94 -15.78 -2.92
CA ILE A 108 0.81 -14.34 -2.67
C ILE A 108 -0.34 -14.08 -1.69
N THR A 109 -1.48 -14.75 -1.88
CA THR A 109 -2.66 -14.63 -1.01
C THR A 109 -2.34 -15.05 0.43
N GLU A 110 -1.61 -16.15 0.62
CA GLU A 110 -1.19 -16.61 1.94
C GLU A 110 -0.24 -15.61 2.62
N LYS A 111 0.73 -15.06 1.88
CA LYS A 111 1.66 -14.06 2.42
C LYS A 111 0.98 -12.73 2.75
N LEU A 112 0.08 -12.26 1.89
CA LEU A 112 -0.75 -11.09 2.17
C LEU A 112 -1.64 -11.32 3.40
N LYS A 113 -2.18 -12.54 3.56
CA LYS A 113 -2.97 -12.90 4.75
C LYS A 113 -2.13 -12.87 6.03
N LEU A 114 -0.89 -13.37 6.00
CA LEU A 114 0.04 -13.32 7.13
C LEU A 114 0.34 -11.86 7.53
N ILE A 115 0.71 -11.03 6.56
CA ILE A 115 0.98 -9.59 6.79
C ILE A 115 -0.27 -8.93 7.37
N ARG A 116 -1.44 -9.12 6.73
CA ARG A 116 -2.71 -8.55 7.19
C ARG A 116 -3.02 -8.95 8.62
N GLN A 117 -2.90 -10.22 8.98
CA GLN A 117 -3.16 -10.70 10.34
C GLN A 117 -2.25 -10.01 11.33
N ALA A 118 -0.94 -10.00 11.06
CA ALA A 118 0.05 -9.38 11.93
C ALA A 118 -0.20 -7.88 12.17
N ILE A 119 -0.69 -7.14 11.18
CA ILE A 119 -0.93 -5.68 11.28
C ILE A 119 -2.34 -5.33 11.77
N SER A 120 -3.31 -6.22 11.59
CA SER A 120 -4.69 -6.03 12.07
C SER A 120 -4.76 -6.06 13.59
N ASP A 121 -3.94 -6.89 14.25
CA ASP A 121 -3.88 -7.00 15.71
C ASP A 121 -3.49 -5.68 16.40
N LYS A 122 -2.70 -4.85 15.72
CA LYS A 122 -2.31 -3.51 16.20
C LYS A 122 -3.21 -2.40 15.66
N GLY A 123 -4.27 -2.74 14.91
CA GLY A 123 -5.23 -1.80 14.36
C GLY A 123 -4.63 -0.85 13.33
N ILE A 124 -3.67 -1.31 12.51
CA ILE A 124 -3.13 -0.52 11.39
C ILE A 124 -4.16 -0.56 10.24
N PRO A 125 -4.68 0.60 9.79
CA PRO A 125 -5.54 0.70 8.63
C PRO A 125 -4.86 0.18 7.36
N GLN A 126 -5.67 -0.45 6.51
CA GLN A 126 -5.23 -1.07 5.27
C GLN A 126 -6.13 -0.62 4.13
N VAL A 127 -5.52 -0.21 3.03
CA VAL A 127 -6.19 0.30 1.82
C VAL A 127 -5.63 -0.42 0.60
N ILE A 128 -6.45 -0.63 -0.41
CA ILE A 128 -6.01 -1.12 -1.73
C ILE A 128 -6.19 -0.02 -2.76
N VAL A 129 -5.13 0.26 -3.52
CA VAL A 129 -5.19 1.02 -4.76
C VAL A 129 -5.14 0.04 -5.92
N MET A 130 -6.29 -0.16 -6.57
CA MET A 130 -6.42 -1.07 -7.69
C MET A 130 -6.15 -0.31 -9.00
N THR A 131 -5.01 -0.54 -9.62
CA THR A 131 -4.49 0.22 -10.76
C THR A 131 -4.88 -0.39 -12.11
N LYS A 132 -4.64 0.33 -13.21
CA LYS A 132 -4.87 -0.11 -14.61
C LYS A 132 -6.30 -0.60 -14.89
N VAL A 133 -7.27 0.05 -14.27
CA VAL A 133 -8.70 -0.31 -14.40
C VAL A 133 -9.25 -0.04 -15.80
N ASP A 134 -8.65 0.91 -16.51
CA ASP A 134 -8.88 1.21 -17.91
C ASP A 134 -8.48 0.04 -18.81
N GLU A 135 -7.28 -0.51 -18.65
CA GLU A 135 -6.84 -1.71 -19.38
C GLU A 135 -7.71 -2.94 -19.07
N ALA A 136 -8.10 -3.08 -17.79
CA ALA A 136 -8.89 -4.21 -17.34
C ALA A 136 -10.33 -4.20 -17.88
N CYS A 137 -10.88 -3.08 -18.33
CA CYS A 137 -12.27 -2.97 -18.77
C CYS A 137 -12.45 -1.99 -19.94
N PRO A 138 -12.85 -2.48 -21.15
CA PRO A 138 -13.05 -1.60 -22.31
C PRO A 138 -14.06 -0.47 -22.08
N LEU A 139 -15.10 -0.70 -21.27
CA LEU A 139 -16.06 0.34 -20.90
C LEU A 139 -15.40 1.49 -20.14
N VAL A 140 -14.46 1.17 -19.25
CA VAL A 140 -13.73 2.15 -18.43
C VAL A 140 -12.60 2.78 -19.23
N ASN A 141 -11.98 2.05 -20.16
CA ASN A 141 -11.05 2.62 -21.13
C ASN A 141 -11.70 3.72 -21.97
N ASN A 142 -12.92 3.45 -22.45
CA ASN A 142 -13.68 4.39 -23.28
C ASN A 142 -14.19 5.60 -22.48
N ASP A 143 -14.67 5.37 -21.25
CA ASP A 143 -15.08 6.43 -20.33
C ASP A 143 -14.72 6.07 -18.89
N LEU A 144 -13.67 6.72 -18.36
CA LEU A 144 -13.17 6.48 -17.01
C LEU A 144 -14.22 6.78 -15.92
N LYS A 145 -15.24 7.62 -16.22
CA LYS A 145 -16.35 7.89 -15.29
C LYS A 145 -17.19 6.64 -15.00
N MET A 146 -17.09 5.62 -15.85
CA MET A 146 -17.77 4.34 -15.69
C MET A 146 -17.08 3.41 -14.68
N VAL A 147 -15.95 3.80 -14.08
CA VAL A 147 -15.18 2.93 -13.17
C VAL A 147 -16.01 2.32 -12.03
N TYR A 148 -16.86 3.10 -11.36
CA TYR A 148 -17.75 2.63 -10.29
C TYR A 148 -19.10 2.10 -10.78
N ARG A 149 -19.37 2.17 -12.09
CA ARG A 149 -20.60 1.64 -12.72
C ARG A 149 -20.37 0.32 -13.45
N SER A 150 -19.11 0.03 -13.79
CA SER A 150 -18.71 -1.18 -14.50
C SER A 150 -18.85 -2.42 -13.61
N GLU A 151 -19.69 -3.36 -14.03
CA GLU A 151 -19.83 -4.65 -13.35
C GLU A 151 -18.50 -5.43 -13.33
N LYS A 152 -17.69 -5.31 -14.39
CA LYS A 152 -16.38 -5.97 -14.47
C LYS A 152 -15.42 -5.44 -13.40
N ILE A 153 -15.37 -4.13 -13.19
CA ILE A 153 -14.54 -3.53 -12.15
C ILE A 153 -15.06 -3.90 -10.77
N LYS A 154 -16.38 -3.86 -10.55
CA LYS A 154 -17.00 -4.28 -9.29
C LYS A 154 -16.61 -5.71 -8.91
N LYS A 155 -16.73 -6.67 -9.85
CA LYS A 155 -16.32 -8.07 -9.62
C LYS A 155 -14.83 -8.20 -9.30
N LYS A 156 -13.97 -7.41 -9.96
CA LYS A 156 -12.54 -7.39 -9.65
C LYS A 156 -12.25 -6.83 -8.25
N MET A 157 -12.96 -5.80 -7.80
CA MET A 157 -12.86 -5.30 -6.43
C MET A 157 -13.30 -6.35 -5.40
N GLU A 158 -14.41 -7.04 -5.65
CA GLU A 158 -14.91 -8.13 -4.79
C GLU A 158 -13.90 -9.28 -4.70
N LEU A 159 -13.32 -9.69 -5.83
CA LEU A 159 -12.30 -10.72 -5.87
C LEU A 159 -11.01 -10.28 -5.16
N CYS A 160 -10.60 -9.02 -5.34
CA CYS A 160 -9.46 -8.43 -4.65
C CYS A 160 -9.68 -8.44 -3.13
N SER A 161 -10.87 -8.02 -2.69
CA SER A 161 -11.28 -8.03 -1.29
C SER A 161 -11.20 -9.43 -0.68
N ALA A 162 -11.71 -10.44 -1.40
CA ALA A 162 -11.69 -11.83 -0.96
C ALA A 162 -10.26 -12.39 -0.82
N LYS A 163 -9.35 -12.02 -1.73
CA LYS A 163 -7.96 -12.46 -1.70
C LYS A 163 -7.14 -11.78 -0.61
N VAL A 164 -7.14 -10.45 -0.60
CA VAL A 164 -6.28 -9.68 0.31
C VAL A 164 -6.87 -9.64 1.73
N GLY A 165 -8.20 -9.73 1.85
CA GLY A 165 -8.91 -9.64 3.14
C GLY A 165 -9.19 -8.20 3.59
N VAL A 166 -9.06 -7.22 2.69
CA VAL A 166 -9.42 -5.82 2.92
C VAL A 166 -10.85 -5.57 2.41
N PRO A 167 -11.74 -4.90 3.17
CA PRO A 167 -13.11 -4.66 2.73
C PRO A 167 -13.19 -3.85 1.43
N VAL A 168 -14.17 -4.16 0.58
CA VAL A 168 -14.40 -3.45 -0.71
C VAL A 168 -14.49 -1.93 -0.55
N SER A 169 -15.00 -1.45 0.60
CA SER A 169 -15.09 -0.01 0.92
C SER A 169 -13.72 0.69 1.05
N HIS A 170 -12.63 -0.06 1.19
CA HIS A 170 -11.25 0.43 1.26
C HIS A 170 -10.44 0.07 0.01
N ILE A 171 -11.13 -0.21 -1.11
CA ILE A 171 -10.51 -0.48 -2.41
C ILE A 171 -10.83 0.69 -3.34
N PHE A 172 -9.79 1.34 -3.84
CA PHE A 172 -9.89 2.51 -4.69
C PHE A 172 -9.37 2.19 -6.10
N PRO A 173 -10.26 2.01 -7.10
CA PRO A 173 -9.86 1.84 -8.48
C PRO A 173 -9.32 3.14 -9.07
N VAL A 174 -8.14 3.08 -9.71
CA VAL A 174 -7.47 4.22 -10.34
C VAL A 174 -6.89 3.84 -11.70
N LYS A 175 -6.77 4.83 -12.59
CA LYS A 175 -5.98 4.75 -13.81
C LYS A 175 -4.58 5.31 -13.54
N ASN A 176 -3.55 4.67 -14.09
CA ASN A 176 -2.17 5.16 -13.99
C ASN A 176 -1.85 6.12 -15.15
N TYR A 177 -1.05 7.14 -14.87
CA TYR A 177 -0.34 7.87 -15.90
C TYR A 177 0.84 7.03 -16.39
N HIS A 178 0.91 6.81 -17.71
CA HIS A 178 2.00 6.01 -18.28
C HIS A 178 2.41 6.47 -19.68
N ASN A 179 1.50 7.10 -20.44
CA ASN A 179 1.76 7.57 -21.80
C ASN A 179 1.37 9.05 -22.03
N GLU A 180 0.69 9.66 -21.07
CA GLU A 180 0.19 11.02 -21.17
C GLU A 180 1.25 12.06 -20.79
N ILE A 181 1.28 13.18 -21.54
CA ILE A 181 2.19 14.31 -21.27
C ILE A 181 1.59 15.27 -20.25
N ASN A 182 0.27 15.48 -20.33
CA ASN A 182 -0.47 16.38 -19.47
C ASN A 182 -1.33 15.58 -18.47
N THR A 183 -1.62 16.21 -17.34
CA THR A 183 -2.58 15.67 -16.37
C THR A 183 -4.01 15.69 -16.92
N ASN A 184 -4.89 14.96 -16.26
CA ASN A 184 -6.27 14.75 -16.70
C ASN A 184 -7.17 14.77 -15.47
N ASP A 185 -8.08 15.72 -15.41
CA ASP A 185 -8.94 15.95 -14.25
C ASP A 185 -9.70 14.70 -13.79
N VAL A 186 -10.14 13.83 -14.71
CA VAL A 186 -10.90 12.62 -14.35
C VAL A 186 -9.98 11.60 -13.67
N VAL A 187 -8.76 11.43 -14.18
CA VAL A 187 -7.74 10.57 -13.57
C VAL A 187 -7.29 11.15 -12.22
N ASP A 188 -7.01 12.45 -12.19
CA ASP A 188 -6.60 13.17 -10.98
C ASP A 188 -7.65 13.05 -9.87
N VAL A 189 -8.93 13.18 -10.19
CA VAL A 189 -10.01 13.01 -9.21
C VAL A 189 -9.99 11.61 -8.59
N LEU A 190 -9.69 10.55 -9.35
CA LEU A 190 -9.59 9.19 -8.80
C LEU A 190 -8.37 9.04 -7.89
N ILE A 191 -7.21 9.54 -8.33
CA ILE A 191 -5.96 9.46 -7.56
C ILE A 191 -6.07 10.30 -6.27
N LEU A 192 -6.55 11.53 -6.37
CA LEU A 192 -6.73 12.43 -5.23
C LEU A 192 -7.76 11.90 -4.24
N LYS A 193 -8.84 11.25 -4.71
CA LYS A 193 -9.78 10.57 -3.81
C LYS A 193 -9.14 9.40 -3.08
N ALA A 194 -8.35 8.57 -3.77
CA ALA A 194 -7.62 7.48 -3.11
C ALA A 194 -6.65 8.04 -2.05
N LEU A 195 -5.89 9.09 -2.40
CA LEU A 195 -4.97 9.76 -1.49
C LEU A 195 -5.67 10.36 -0.26
N ASP A 196 -6.79 11.07 -0.45
CA ASP A 196 -7.60 11.62 0.65
C ASP A 196 -8.04 10.51 1.62
N GLN A 197 -8.48 9.36 1.12
CA GLN A 197 -8.90 8.24 1.97
C GLN A 197 -7.74 7.57 2.71
N ILE A 198 -6.56 7.46 2.08
CA ILE A 198 -5.34 6.96 2.71
C ILE A 198 -4.93 7.89 3.86
N VAL A 199 -4.89 9.20 3.61
CA VAL A 199 -4.54 10.21 4.62
C VAL A 199 -5.56 10.23 5.76
N ARG A 200 -6.86 10.13 5.48
CA ARG A 200 -7.91 10.02 6.51
C ARG A 200 -7.71 8.79 7.38
N SER A 201 -7.39 7.65 6.77
CA SER A 201 -7.15 6.39 7.48
C SER A 201 -5.94 6.51 8.40
N ALA A 202 -4.82 7.04 7.90
CA ALA A 202 -3.61 7.29 8.68
C ALA A 202 -3.86 8.25 9.86
N ASN A 203 -4.54 9.37 9.60
CA ASN A 203 -4.88 10.36 10.63
C ASN A 203 -5.81 9.79 11.71
N ALA A 204 -6.76 8.92 11.33
CA ALA A 204 -7.64 8.26 12.30
C ALA A 204 -6.84 7.36 13.27
N ARG A 205 -5.78 6.69 12.81
CA ARG A 205 -4.86 5.93 13.67
C ARG A 205 -4.04 6.85 14.56
N LEU A 206 -3.47 7.93 14.03
CA LEU A 206 -2.69 8.90 14.81
C LEU A 206 -3.48 9.42 16.01
N ARG A 207 -4.75 9.79 15.81
CA ARG A 207 -5.65 10.27 16.88
C ARG A 207 -5.93 9.22 17.95
N ARG A 208 -5.97 7.93 17.60
CA ARG A 208 -6.14 6.82 18.57
C ARG A 208 -4.87 6.52 19.34
N GLY A 209 -3.69 6.71 18.73
CA GLY A 209 -2.41 6.61 19.42
C GLY A 209 -2.28 7.69 20.50
N ALA A 210 -2.60 8.94 20.15
CA ALA A 210 -2.54 10.08 21.07
C ALA A 210 -3.54 10.03 22.24
N SER A 211 -4.61 9.23 22.17
CA SER A 211 -5.56 9.07 23.29
C SER A 211 -5.17 7.97 24.29
N ASN A 212 -4.14 7.17 23.96
CA ASN A 212 -3.68 6.03 24.75
C ASN A 212 -2.31 6.28 25.40
N GLU A 213 -1.76 7.49 25.27
CA GLU A 213 -0.61 8.02 26.00
C GLU A 213 -1.09 8.95 27.13
#